data_AF-A0A5D6Y2V0-F1
#
_entry.id   AF-A0A5D6Y2V0-F1
#
_cell.length_a   1.000
_cell.length_b   1.000
_cell.length_c   1.000
_cell.angle_alpha   90.00
_cell.angle_beta   90.00
_cell.angle_gamma   90.00
#
_symmetry.space_group_name_H-M   'P 1'
#
loop_
_entity.id
_entity.type
_entity.pdbx_description
1 polymer ?
#
loop_
_entity_poly.entity_id
_entity_poly.type
_entity_poly.pdbx_seq_one_letter_code
_entity_poly.pdbx_strand_id
1 'polypeptide(L)'
;MRAAGGDTRSRADRRRNPFFGANEALLTGFWLVDIAFNASIEFGGEHASSANQNTILSMVQVLLQICALVNFFALLGATFLFRSGLFSLLFAEFRSVVLVHPAYILLTVFLGVARVNSLTDGAQLGEIWDVSGYPVFSCIQKLAAVAYYACSVRAVEKLRRPQFYSHEHWMQ
;
A
#
# COMPACT_ATOMS: atom_id res chain seq x y z
N MET A 1 -25.44 -4.30 45.25
CA MET A 1 -24.83 -3.23 44.43
C MET A 1 -23.59 -3.76 43.70
N ARG A 2 -23.72 -4.11 42.41
CA ARG A 2 -22.66 -4.06 41.37
C ARG A 2 -23.15 -4.86 40.15
N ALA A 3 -23.66 -4.14 39.15
CA ALA A 3 -23.79 -4.63 37.78
C ALA A 3 -23.78 -3.41 36.85
N ALA A 4 -22.58 -2.97 36.42
CA ALA A 4 -22.43 -1.87 35.46
C ALA A 4 -21.15 -2.02 34.61
N GLY A 5 -20.75 -3.26 34.30
CA GLY A 5 -19.55 -3.54 33.48
C GLY A 5 -19.84 -4.11 32.09
N GLY A 6 -21.09 -4.43 31.76
CA GLY A 6 -21.41 -5.24 30.57
C GLY A 6 -21.74 -4.47 29.29
N ASP A 7 -22.24 -3.23 29.38
CA ASP A 7 -22.89 -2.57 28.22
C ASP A 7 -21.97 -1.64 27.40
N THR A 8 -20.80 -1.27 27.92
CA THR A 8 -19.90 -0.34 27.22
C THR A 8 -19.14 -1.01 26.06
N ARG A 9 -18.79 -2.30 26.18
CA ARG A 9 -18.17 -3.06 25.07
C ARG A 9 -19.12 -3.30 23.90
N SER A 10 -20.40 -3.58 24.16
CA SER A 10 -21.40 -3.86 23.11
C SER A 10 -21.74 -2.64 22.25
N ARG A 11 -21.64 -1.42 22.81
CA ARG A 11 -21.88 -0.16 22.10
C ARG A 11 -20.68 0.30 21.28
N ALA A 12 -19.46 0.03 21.75
CA ALA A 12 -18.24 0.36 21.01
C ALA A 12 -18.08 -0.47 19.74
N ASP A 13 -18.44 -1.76 19.77
CA ASP A 13 -18.39 -2.62 18.57
C ASP A 13 -19.45 -2.27 17.53
N ARG A 14 -20.56 -1.63 17.93
CA ARG A 14 -21.64 -1.23 17.02
C ARG A 14 -21.28 -0.07 16.08
N ARG A 15 -20.13 0.60 16.28
CA ARG A 15 -19.65 1.73 15.45
C ARG A 15 -18.50 1.38 14.50
N ARG A 16 -18.05 0.12 14.46
CA ARG A 16 -17.02 -0.30 13.50
C ARG A 16 -17.65 -0.52 12.13
N ASN A 17 -16.95 -0.09 11.08
CA ASN A 17 -17.33 -0.40 9.70
C ASN A 17 -17.44 -1.92 9.54
N PRO A 18 -18.60 -2.49 9.14
CA PRO A 18 -18.78 -3.93 8.99
C PRO A 18 -17.82 -4.54 7.96
N PHE A 19 -17.31 -3.73 7.03
CA PHE A 19 -16.36 -4.15 6.00
C PHE A 19 -14.90 -3.90 6.38
N PHE A 20 -14.59 -3.45 7.60
CA PHE A 20 -13.20 -3.14 7.99
C PHE A 20 -12.28 -4.35 7.81
N GLY A 21 -12.68 -5.50 8.35
CA GLY A 21 -11.87 -6.73 8.25
C GLY A 21 -11.68 -7.22 6.82
N ALA A 22 -12.71 -7.08 5.97
CA ALA A 22 -12.62 -7.46 4.56
C ALA A 22 -11.65 -6.55 3.79
N ASN A 23 -11.75 -5.23 3.97
CA ASN A 23 -10.83 -4.27 3.33
C ASN A 23 -9.39 -4.44 3.83
N GLU A 24 -9.20 -4.70 5.12
CA GLU A 24 -7.87 -5.00 5.68
C GLU A 24 -7.28 -6.29 5.11
N ALA A 25 -8.05 -7.36 5.02
CA ALA A 25 -7.61 -8.62 4.43
C ALA A 25 -7.23 -8.44 2.95
N LEU A 26 -8.07 -7.72 2.20
CA LEU A 26 -7.82 -7.39 0.80
C LEU A 26 -6.53 -6.58 0.62
N LEU A 27 -6.33 -5.57 1.47
CA LEU A 27 -5.14 -4.72 1.44
C LEU A 27 -3.86 -5.52 1.75
N THR A 28 -3.94 -6.39 2.76
CA THR A 28 -2.85 -7.31 3.10
C THR A 28 -2.54 -8.25 1.94
N GLY A 29 -3.57 -8.79 1.27
CA GLY A 29 -3.42 -9.60 0.07
C GLY A 29 -2.70 -8.87 -1.05
N PHE A 30 -3.08 -7.62 -1.34
CA PHE A 30 -2.39 -6.80 -2.33
C PHE A 30 -0.91 -6.58 -2.00
N TRP A 31 -0.56 -6.32 -0.74
CA TRP A 31 0.84 -6.17 -0.34
C TRP A 31 1.63 -7.46 -0.46
N LEU A 32 1.06 -8.61 -0.12
CA LEU A 32 1.75 -9.90 -0.26
C LEU A 32 2.06 -10.21 -1.73
N VAL A 33 1.11 -9.95 -2.64
CA VAL A 33 1.33 -10.14 -4.08
C VAL A 33 2.34 -9.12 -4.62
N ASP A 34 2.27 -7.85 -4.19
CA ASP A 34 3.27 -6.84 -4.57
C ASP A 34 4.68 -7.22 -4.10
N ILE A 35 4.84 -7.73 -2.87
CA ILE A 35 6.12 -8.25 -2.36
C ILE A 35 6.64 -9.39 -3.24
N ALA A 36 5.76 -10.35 -3.56
CA ALA A 36 6.12 -11.49 -4.39
C ALA A 36 6.58 -11.05 -5.78
N PHE A 37 5.89 -10.09 -6.40
CA PHE A 37 6.25 -9.58 -7.72
C PHE A 37 7.53 -8.74 -7.66
N ASN A 38 7.67 -7.87 -6.66
CA ASN A 38 8.88 -7.06 -6.47
C ASN A 38 10.14 -7.92 -6.26
N ALA A 39 10.00 -9.08 -5.62
CA ALA A 39 11.08 -10.06 -5.51
C ALA A 39 11.30 -10.83 -6.83
N SER A 40 10.22 -11.23 -7.50
CA SER A 40 10.30 -12.13 -8.66
C SER A 40 10.75 -11.47 -9.95
N ILE A 41 10.40 -10.20 -10.20
CA ILE A 41 10.68 -9.58 -11.50
C ILE A 41 12.19 -9.38 -11.75
N GLU A 42 12.99 -9.27 -10.69
CA GLU A 42 14.45 -9.06 -10.83
C GLU A 42 15.28 -10.32 -10.59
N PHE A 43 14.77 -11.28 -9.83
CA PHE A 43 15.50 -12.51 -9.47
C PHE A 43 14.84 -13.79 -10.02
N GLY A 44 13.74 -13.67 -10.76
CA GLY A 44 13.14 -14.79 -11.49
C GLY A 44 14.13 -15.25 -12.55
N GLY A 45 14.76 -16.40 -12.33
CA GLY A 45 15.92 -16.85 -13.10
C GLY A 45 15.73 -16.87 -14.61
N GLU A 46 16.85 -16.85 -15.34
CA GLU A 46 16.94 -16.78 -16.81
C GLU A 46 16.12 -17.84 -17.57
N HIS A 47 15.70 -18.92 -16.91
CA HIS A 47 14.91 -20.01 -17.52
C HIS A 47 13.39 -19.85 -17.36
N ALA A 48 12.91 -18.87 -16.59
CA ALA A 48 11.51 -18.84 -16.14
C ALA A 48 10.68 -17.66 -16.67
N SER A 49 11.26 -16.61 -17.26
CA SER A 49 10.49 -15.43 -17.65
C SER A 49 10.97 -14.79 -18.95
N SER A 50 10.09 -14.78 -19.95
CA SER A 50 10.30 -14.00 -21.18
C SER A 50 10.15 -12.49 -20.91
N ALA A 51 10.74 -11.64 -21.75
CA ALA A 51 10.60 -10.19 -21.65
C ALA A 51 9.11 -9.74 -21.54
N ASN A 52 8.22 -10.40 -22.28
CA ASN A 52 6.78 -10.16 -22.25
C ASN A 52 6.17 -10.44 -20.87
N GLN A 53 6.59 -11.51 -20.21
CA GLN A 53 6.09 -11.88 -18.89
C GLN A 53 6.53 -10.87 -17.83
N ASN A 54 7.77 -10.39 -17.88
CA ASN A 54 8.27 -9.36 -16.96
C ASN A 54 7.53 -8.01 -17.13
N THR A 55 7.19 -7.66 -18.37
CA THR A 55 6.37 -6.48 -18.66
C THR A 55 4.96 -6.61 -18.07
N ILE A 56 4.30 -7.76 -18.29
CA ILE A 56 2.97 -8.04 -17.72
C ILE A 56 3.01 -7.99 -16.20
N LEU A 57 3.99 -8.63 -15.56
CA LEU A 57 4.13 -8.62 -14.10
C LEU A 57 4.34 -7.20 -13.57
N SER A 58 5.14 -6.38 -14.26
CA SER A 58 5.35 -4.97 -13.89
C SER A 58 4.05 -4.15 -14.01
N MET A 59 3.24 -4.37 -15.05
CA MET A 59 1.94 -3.72 -15.20
C MET A 59 0.94 -4.14 -14.11
N VAL A 60 0.84 -5.45 -13.83
CA VAL A 60 -0.04 -5.96 -12.78
C VAL A 60 0.40 -5.46 -11.41
N GLN A 61 1.71 -5.35 -11.17
CA GLN A 61 2.24 -4.78 -9.92
C GLN A 61 1.75 -3.35 -9.70
N VAL A 62 1.87 -2.47 -10.71
CA VAL A 62 1.36 -1.09 -10.61
C VAL A 62 -0.15 -1.06 -10.39
N LEU A 63 -0.91 -1.92 -11.08
CA LEU A 63 -2.35 -2.02 -10.89
C LEU A 63 -2.70 -2.42 -9.45
N LEU A 64 -2.01 -3.40 -8.88
CA LEU A 64 -2.21 -3.84 -7.49
C LEU A 64 -1.92 -2.72 -6.49
N GLN A 65 -0.87 -1.92 -6.72
CA GLN A 65 -0.55 -0.77 -5.87
C GLN A 65 -1.63 0.31 -5.93
N ILE A 66 -2.21 0.55 -7.12
CA ILE A 66 -3.36 1.46 -7.29
C ILE A 66 -4.59 0.91 -6.56
N CYS A 67 -4.89 -0.38 -6.70
CA CYS A 67 -5.98 -1.04 -5.98
C CYS A 67 -5.79 -0.95 -4.46
N ALA A 68 -4.56 -1.13 -3.97
CA ALA A 68 -4.21 -0.95 -2.56
C ALA A 68 -4.44 0.49 -2.09
N LEU A 69 -4.04 1.49 -2.88
CA LEU A 69 -4.29 2.90 -2.57
C LEU A 69 -5.79 3.21 -2.49
N VAL A 70 -6.57 2.77 -3.47
CA VAL A 70 -8.03 2.97 -3.49
C VAL A 70 -8.70 2.29 -2.28
N ASN A 71 -8.30 1.04 -1.98
CA ASN A 71 -8.81 0.31 -0.83
C ASN A 71 -8.43 0.99 0.50
N PHE A 72 -7.21 1.52 0.61
CA PHE A 72 -6.79 2.32 1.75
C PHE A 72 -7.63 3.60 1.91
N PHE A 73 -7.92 4.30 0.80
CA PHE A 73 -8.84 5.45 0.83
C PHE A 73 -10.26 5.05 1.21
N ALA A 74 -10.74 3.86 0.84
CA ALA A 74 -12.04 3.36 1.29
C ALA A 74 -12.07 3.14 2.83
N LEU A 75 -10.98 2.64 3.41
CA LEU A 75 -10.82 2.55 4.86
C LEU A 75 -10.81 3.93 5.54
N LEU A 76 -10.11 4.91 4.96
CA LEU A 76 -10.14 6.30 5.42
C LEU A 76 -11.54 6.91 5.30
N GLY A 77 -12.26 6.66 4.21
CA GLY A 77 -13.62 7.15 3.96
C GLY A 77 -14.65 6.65 4.97
N ALA A 78 -14.36 5.54 5.64
CA ALA A 78 -15.20 5.04 6.72
C ALA A 78 -15.02 5.81 8.04
N THR A 79 -13.94 6.59 8.19
CA THR A 79 -13.66 7.37 9.41
C THR A 79 -14.57 8.59 9.53
N PHE A 80 -14.76 9.05 10.77
CA PHE A 80 -15.48 10.26 11.08
C PHE A 80 -14.83 11.50 10.44
N LEU A 81 -13.50 11.61 10.55
CA LEU A 81 -12.75 12.77 10.04
C LEU A 81 -12.97 12.97 8.53
N PHE A 82 -13.00 11.88 7.75
CA PHE A 82 -13.25 11.96 6.31
C PHE A 82 -14.69 12.36 6.01
N ARG A 83 -15.68 11.75 6.69
CA ARG A 83 -17.11 12.03 6.47
C ARG A 83 -17.52 13.45 6.85
N SER A 84 -16.88 14.00 7.87
CA SER A 84 -17.12 15.37 8.34
C SER A 84 -16.25 16.42 7.63
N GLY A 85 -15.41 16.02 6.66
CA GLY A 85 -14.59 16.93 5.86
C GLY A 85 -13.37 17.50 6.58
N LEU A 86 -12.94 16.92 7.71
CA LEU A 86 -11.75 17.35 8.46
C LEU A 86 -10.47 16.79 7.83
N PHE A 87 -10.26 17.08 6.54
CA PHE A 87 -9.14 16.52 5.76
C PHE A 87 -7.77 16.95 6.29
N SER A 88 -7.65 18.16 6.86
CA SER A 88 -6.39 18.64 7.45
C SER A 88 -5.93 17.77 8.63
N LEU A 89 -6.85 17.45 9.55
CA LEU A 89 -6.57 16.57 10.68
C LEU A 89 -6.32 15.13 10.23
N LEU A 90 -7.12 14.63 9.28
CA LEU A 90 -6.90 13.30 8.71
C LEU A 90 -5.51 13.21 8.06
N PHE A 91 -5.12 14.23 7.30
CA PHE A 91 -3.81 14.30 6.69
C PHE A 91 -2.71 14.38 7.74
N ALA A 92 -2.85 15.17 8.80
CA ALA A 92 -1.86 15.23 9.88
C ALA A 92 -1.64 13.85 10.52
N GLU A 93 -2.72 13.08 10.73
CA GLU A 93 -2.65 11.74 11.34
C GLU A 93 -2.08 10.67 10.40
N PHE A 94 -2.37 10.75 9.09
CA PHE A 94 -1.99 9.73 8.09
C PHE A 94 -0.98 10.22 7.05
N ARG A 95 -0.28 11.34 7.31
CA ARG A 95 0.64 11.99 6.36
C ARG A 95 1.65 11.01 5.76
N SER A 96 2.24 10.17 6.60
CA SER A 96 3.26 9.21 6.18
C SER A 96 2.75 8.28 5.09
N VAL A 97 1.64 7.59 5.31
CA VAL A 97 1.08 6.63 4.35
C VAL A 97 0.51 7.31 3.10
N VAL A 98 -0.09 8.51 3.25
CA VAL A 98 -0.63 9.30 2.13
C VAL A 98 0.46 9.78 1.19
N LEU A 99 1.66 10.10 1.71
CA LEU A 99 2.80 10.50 0.88
C LEU A 99 3.57 9.29 0.34
N VAL A 100 3.76 8.24 1.14
CA VAL A 100 4.59 7.09 0.76
C VAL A 100 3.91 6.22 -0.31
N HIS A 101 2.57 6.07 -0.30
CA HIS A 101 1.86 5.35 -1.36
C HIS A 101 2.15 5.88 -2.78
N PRO A 102 1.84 7.16 -3.10
CA PRO A 102 2.08 7.69 -4.44
C PRO A 102 3.57 7.74 -4.77
N ALA A 103 4.44 8.03 -3.80
CA ALA A 103 5.88 8.00 -4.02
C ALA A 103 6.38 6.61 -4.45
N TYR A 104 5.89 5.54 -3.80
CA TYR A 104 6.24 4.17 -4.14
C TYR A 104 5.69 3.74 -5.50
N ILE A 105 4.45 4.14 -5.84
CA ILE A 105 3.87 3.90 -7.17
C ILE A 105 4.71 4.57 -8.26
N LEU A 106 5.05 5.86 -8.08
CA LEU A 106 5.86 6.59 -9.06
C LEU A 106 7.22 5.95 -9.27
N LEU A 107 7.87 5.51 -8.19
CA LEU A 107 9.16 4.85 -8.26
C LEU A 107 9.08 3.48 -8.96
N THR A 108 8.00 2.73 -8.70
CA THR A 108 7.72 1.44 -9.37
C THR A 108 7.45 1.65 -10.86
N VAL A 109 6.65 2.67 -11.23
CA VAL A 109 6.39 3.03 -12.64
C VAL A 109 7.68 3.46 -13.34
N PHE A 110 8.49 4.30 -12.72
CA PHE A 110 9.77 4.75 -13.29
C PHE A 110 10.70 3.57 -13.58
N LEU A 111 10.85 2.66 -12.62
CA LEU A 111 11.67 1.45 -12.80
C LEU A 111 11.07 0.51 -13.87
N GLY A 112 9.74 0.38 -13.90
CA GLY A 112 9.03 -0.40 -14.91
C GLY A 112 9.23 0.14 -16.32
N VAL A 113 9.14 1.46 -16.52
CA VAL A 113 9.41 2.11 -17.81
C VAL A 113 10.87 1.92 -18.24
N ALA A 114 11.82 2.14 -17.32
CA ALA A 114 13.24 1.93 -17.60
C ALA A 114 13.50 0.49 -18.08
N ARG A 115 12.91 -0.50 -17.40
CA ARG A 115 13.03 -1.92 -17.76
C ARG A 115 12.41 -2.22 -19.13
N VAL A 116 11.19 -1.76 -19.38
CA VAL A 116 10.48 -2.00 -20.65
C VAL A 116 11.26 -1.39 -21.82
N ASN A 117 11.83 -0.20 -21.64
CA ASN A 117 12.67 0.43 -22.67
C ASN A 117 13.91 -0.42 -22.96
N SER A 118 14.67 -0.84 -21.94
CA SER A 118 15.84 -1.70 -22.13
C SER A 118 15.51 -3.02 -22.82
N LEU A 119 14.40 -3.67 -22.45
CA LEU A 119 13.95 -4.92 -23.09
C LEU A 119 13.50 -4.71 -24.54
N THR A 120 12.90 -3.56 -24.85
CA THR A 120 12.46 -3.21 -26.21
C THR A 120 13.65 -2.92 -27.13
N ASP A 121 14.73 -2.35 -26.57
CA ASP A 121 16.00 -2.11 -27.27
C ASP A 121 16.81 -3.41 -27.50
N GLY A 122 16.27 -4.56 -27.11
CA GLY A 122 16.85 -5.88 -27.35
C GLY A 122 17.83 -6.35 -26.28
N ALA A 123 17.96 -5.62 -25.16
CA ALA A 123 18.82 -6.03 -24.06
C ALA A 123 18.29 -7.31 -23.40
N GLN A 124 19.20 -8.23 -23.08
CA GLN A 124 18.87 -9.39 -22.25
C GLN A 124 18.69 -8.97 -20.79
N LEU A 125 17.97 -9.79 -20.01
CA LEU A 125 17.65 -9.46 -18.61
C LEU A 125 18.90 -9.18 -17.75
N GLY A 126 19.99 -9.90 -18.01
CA GLY A 126 21.29 -9.68 -17.35
C GLY A 126 21.92 -8.33 -17.71
N GLU A 127 21.80 -7.89 -18.96
CA GLU A 127 22.41 -6.65 -19.47
C GLU A 127 21.74 -5.39 -18.90
N ILE A 128 20.51 -5.49 -18.39
CA ILE A 128 19.83 -4.37 -17.70
C ILE A 128 20.61 -3.96 -16.44
N TRP A 129 21.28 -4.89 -15.77
CA TRP A 129 22.08 -4.59 -14.59
C TRP A 129 23.35 -3.80 -14.91
N ASP A 130 23.82 -3.85 -16.15
CA ASP A 130 24.98 -3.11 -16.61
C ASP A 130 24.62 -1.67 -17.05
N VAL A 131 23.32 -1.36 -17.19
CA VAL A 131 22.84 -0.02 -17.50
C VAL A 131 23.10 0.91 -16.32
N SER A 132 23.94 1.92 -16.56
CA SER A 132 24.34 2.89 -15.53
C SER A 132 23.13 3.51 -14.82
N GLY A 133 23.10 3.37 -13.49
CA GLY A 133 22.05 3.89 -12.63
C GLY A 133 20.88 2.95 -12.36
N TYR A 134 20.57 1.97 -13.23
CA TYR A 134 19.45 1.04 -13.01
C TYR A 134 19.58 0.26 -11.68
N PRO A 135 20.74 -0.33 -11.32
CA PRO A 135 20.88 -1.04 -10.05
C PRO A 135 20.65 -0.14 -8.83
N VAL A 136 21.10 1.13 -8.91
CA VAL A 136 20.93 2.10 -7.82
C VAL A 136 19.45 2.44 -7.65
N PHE A 137 18.74 2.72 -8.75
CA PHE A 137 17.30 2.99 -8.71
C PHE A 137 16.49 1.78 -8.23
N SER A 138 16.86 0.56 -8.64
CA SER A 138 16.25 -0.67 -8.14
C SER A 138 16.42 -0.81 -6.62
N CYS A 139 17.64 -0.62 -6.11
CA CYS A 139 17.90 -0.64 -4.66
C CYS A 139 17.07 0.40 -3.90
N ILE A 140 16.98 1.62 -4.40
CA ILE A 140 16.15 2.68 -3.81
C ILE A 140 14.67 2.27 -3.81
N GLN A 141 14.19 1.69 -4.91
CA GLN A 141 12.81 1.19 -5.02
C GLN A 141 12.49 0.10 -4.00
N LYS A 142 13.41 -0.85 -3.80
CA LYS A 142 13.21 -1.91 -2.79
C LYS A 142 13.23 -1.38 -1.36
N LEU A 143 14.11 -0.43 -1.05
CA LEU A 143 14.13 0.24 0.25
C LEU A 143 12.83 1.05 0.47
N ALA A 144 12.35 1.72 -0.57
CA ALA A 144 11.07 2.41 -0.53
C ALA A 144 9.89 1.44 -0.32
N ALA A 145 9.95 0.23 -0.88
CA ALA A 145 8.94 -0.82 -0.67
C ALA A 145 8.83 -1.18 0.83
N VAL A 146 9.96 -1.37 1.52
CA VAL A 146 9.98 -1.67 2.96
C VAL A 146 9.32 -0.54 3.76
N ALA A 147 9.67 0.72 3.45
CA ALA A 147 9.05 1.88 4.08
C ALA A 147 7.54 1.94 3.80
N TYR A 148 7.14 1.65 2.56
CA TYR A 148 5.76 1.57 2.12
C TYR A 148 4.96 0.54 2.93
N TYR A 149 5.40 -0.72 3.01
CA TYR A 149 4.68 -1.74 3.77
C TYR A 149 4.61 -1.39 5.26
N ALA A 150 5.71 -0.93 5.85
CA ALA A 150 5.75 -0.57 7.26
C ALA A 150 4.83 0.62 7.61
N CYS A 151 4.83 1.68 6.80
CA CYS A 151 3.93 2.82 6.99
C CYS A 151 2.47 2.41 6.81
N SER A 152 2.19 1.52 5.86
CA SER A 152 0.82 1.11 5.55
C SER A 152 0.22 0.20 6.63
N VAL A 153 0.99 -0.76 7.15
CA VAL A 153 0.57 -1.58 8.30
C VAL A 153 0.29 -0.71 9.51
N ARG A 154 1.21 0.21 9.86
CA ARG A 154 1.02 1.15 10.98
C ARG A 154 -0.24 2.01 10.80
N ALA A 155 -0.54 2.43 9.57
CA ALA A 155 -1.74 3.21 9.29
C ALA A 155 -3.02 2.39 9.49
N VAL A 156 -3.05 1.13 9.03
CA VAL A 156 -4.19 0.22 9.26
C VAL A 156 -4.38 -0.07 10.74
N GLU A 157 -3.31 -0.35 11.47
CA GLU A 157 -3.36 -0.53 12.93
C GLU A 157 -3.88 0.71 13.65
N LYS A 158 -3.47 1.90 13.19
CA LYS A 158 -4.00 3.17 13.70
C LYS A 158 -5.49 3.32 13.40
N LEU A 159 -5.95 2.93 12.21
CA LEU A 159 -7.37 2.92 11.84
C LEU A 159 -8.22 1.93 12.65
N ARG A 160 -7.63 0.87 13.22
CA ARG A 160 -8.36 -0.03 14.13
C ARG A 160 -8.83 0.66 15.41
N ARG A 161 -8.26 1.83 15.76
CA ARG A 161 -8.61 2.54 17.00
C ARG A 161 -10.01 3.16 16.86
N PRO A 162 -10.90 2.96 17.85
CA PRO A 162 -12.28 3.45 17.78
C PRO A 162 -12.38 4.98 17.76
N GLN A 163 -11.33 5.69 18.19
CA GLN A 163 -11.26 7.16 18.19
C GLN A 163 -11.51 7.76 16.80
N PHE A 164 -11.11 7.09 15.71
CA PHE A 164 -11.30 7.60 14.34
C PHE A 164 -12.75 7.49 13.85
N TYR A 165 -13.64 6.82 14.59
CA TYR A 165 -15.05 6.63 14.25
C TYR A 165 -16.02 7.34 15.22
N SER A 166 -15.49 7.96 16.29
CA SER A 166 -16.31 8.68 17.27
C SER A 166 -16.16 10.20 17.11
N HIS A 167 -17.29 10.90 17.08
CA HIS A 167 -17.35 12.36 17.06
C HIS A 167 -16.80 12.98 18.36
N GLU A 168 -17.06 12.35 19.51
CA GLU A 168 -16.77 12.91 20.85
C GLU A 168 -15.28 13.22 21.08
N HIS A 169 -14.38 12.58 20.34
CA HIS A 169 -12.94 12.79 20.49
C HIS A 169 -12.40 13.97 19.69
N TRP A 170 -13.04 14.33 18.57
CA TRP A 170 -12.51 15.30 17.61
C TRP A 170 -13.24 16.65 17.63
N MET A 171 -14.33 16.76 18.40
CA MET A 171 -15.18 17.94 18.50
C MET A 171 -15.20 18.59 19.90
N GLN A 172 -14.20 18.26 20.74
CA GLN A 172 -13.93 18.99 21.98
C GLN A 172 -13.12 20.24 21.67
#